data_AF-A0A246B9Z8-F1
#
_entry.id   AF-A0A246B9Z8-F1
#
_cell.length_a   1.000
_cell.length_b   1.000
_cell.length_c   1.000
_cell.angle_alpha   90.00
_cell.angle_beta   90.00
_cell.angle_gamma   90.00
#
_symmetry.space_group_name_H-M   'P 1'
#
loop_
_entity.id
_entity.type
_entity.pdbx_description
1 polymer ?
#
loop_
_entity_poly.entity_id
_entity_poly.type
_entity_poly.pdbx_seq_one_letter_code
_entity_poly.pdbx_strand_id
1 'polypeptide(L)'
;MATLQTLNVTLLEPRLKHPTVFRYFDALAAGENFIIENDHDPKPLYYELLAERGNIFTWEYLEKGPEWFVVQITKNPTEESHDIQTLDVTQLEPRMKHPTVFKYFDALAAGEAFVIENDHDPKPLYYELLAERGNIFTWEYLEQGPEWFKVKIAKNRDEKTPQNGSIPEKDLKKAAYLKEKGVTFGCSDSGTKFPDNNDYDEWELGMLADYIVATHHQYIKDNAESLNGLAIKVSEHHGQNNPELHRVATSTHHFLQDLLNHITNEEEVLFPVIKQLLSKKDNPSEELSYEAGTLDHPIRILLKEHEIAGEDLNFLRKITNNFAPPKNACNSFTYLYEKLKEFENDLYIHLRIENDYLFPRALKLDEEIAAAHS
;
A
#
# COMPACT_ATOMS: atom_id res chain seq x y z
N MET A 1 -25.91 -24.75 -36.27
CA MET A 1 -25.40 -23.64 -35.44
C MET A 1 -26.18 -23.69 -34.14
N ALA A 2 -25.53 -24.03 -33.02
CA ALA A 2 -26.19 -23.96 -31.73
C ALA A 2 -26.44 -22.46 -31.45
N THR A 3 -27.69 -22.10 -31.19
CA THR A 3 -28.05 -20.76 -30.73
C THR A 3 -27.40 -20.54 -29.36
N LEU A 4 -26.47 -19.59 -29.27
CA LEU A 4 -25.97 -19.07 -28.00
C LEU A 4 -27.17 -18.70 -27.12
N GLN A 5 -27.22 -19.21 -25.90
CA GLN A 5 -28.32 -18.93 -24.99
C GLN A 5 -28.11 -17.55 -24.37
N THR A 6 -28.96 -16.59 -24.74
CA THR A 6 -28.95 -15.25 -24.16
C THR A 6 -29.95 -15.14 -23.01
N LEU A 7 -29.49 -14.70 -21.86
CA LEU A 7 -30.28 -14.42 -20.67
C LEU A 7 -30.39 -12.91 -20.46
N ASN A 8 -31.57 -12.35 -20.69
CA ASN A 8 -31.82 -10.95 -20.36
C ASN A 8 -32.10 -10.83 -18.85
N VAL A 9 -31.11 -10.34 -18.11
CA VAL A 9 -31.13 -10.27 -16.64
C VAL A 9 -32.08 -9.18 -16.14
N THR A 10 -32.37 -8.16 -16.97
CA THR A 10 -33.30 -7.08 -16.62
C THR A 10 -34.73 -7.56 -16.41
N LEU A 11 -35.11 -8.67 -17.06
CA LEU A 11 -36.45 -9.26 -16.97
C LEU A 11 -36.65 -10.14 -15.71
N LEU A 12 -35.59 -10.40 -14.95
CA LEU A 12 -35.63 -11.21 -13.73
C LEU A 12 -35.95 -10.34 -12.51
N GLU A 13 -36.71 -10.89 -11.57
CA GLU A 13 -36.88 -10.25 -10.26
C GLU A 13 -35.51 -10.06 -9.58
N PRO A 14 -35.25 -8.91 -8.91
CA PRO A 14 -33.92 -8.59 -8.36
C PRO A 14 -33.30 -9.71 -7.52
N ARG A 15 -34.08 -10.33 -6.64
CA ARG A 15 -33.64 -11.43 -5.77
C ARG A 15 -33.29 -12.74 -6.50
N LEU A 16 -33.71 -12.86 -7.76
CA LEU A 16 -33.50 -14.06 -8.59
C LEU A 16 -32.41 -13.88 -9.64
N LYS A 17 -31.88 -12.67 -9.83
CA LYS A 17 -30.87 -12.36 -10.85
C LYS A 17 -29.62 -13.24 -10.69
N HIS A 18 -28.90 -13.10 -9.58
CA HIS A 18 -27.63 -13.82 -9.36
C HIS A 18 -27.82 -15.33 -9.24
N PRO A 19 -28.80 -15.86 -8.46
CA PRO A 19 -29.03 -17.30 -8.39
C PRO A 19 -29.35 -17.93 -9.76
N THR A 20 -30.04 -17.20 -10.64
CA THR A 20 -30.34 -17.70 -11.99
C THR A 20 -29.09 -17.76 -12.84
N VAL A 21 -28.26 -16.71 -12.84
CA VAL A 21 -26.99 -16.69 -13.59
C VAL A 21 -26.06 -17.81 -13.10
N PHE A 22 -25.97 -18.03 -11.79
CA PHE A 22 -25.12 -19.08 -11.22
C PHE A 22 -25.59 -20.45 -11.61
N ARG A 23 -26.91 -20.69 -11.61
CA ARG A 23 -27.48 -21.95 -12.08
C ARG A 23 -27.19 -22.21 -13.57
N TYR A 24 -27.19 -21.16 -14.39
CA TYR A 24 -26.79 -21.28 -15.80
C TYR A 24 -25.31 -21.63 -15.93
N PHE A 25 -24.45 -20.95 -15.18
CA PHE A 25 -23.02 -21.23 -15.14
C PHE A 25 -22.71 -22.65 -14.65
N ASP A 26 -23.35 -23.09 -13.57
CA ASP A 26 -23.15 -24.42 -12.98
C ASP A 26 -23.58 -25.53 -13.94
N ALA A 27 -24.56 -25.26 -14.81
CA ALA A 27 -25.04 -26.19 -15.83
C ALA A 27 -24.15 -26.28 -17.09
N LEU A 28 -23.20 -25.36 -17.29
CA LEU A 28 -22.28 -25.41 -18.42
C LEU A 28 -21.29 -26.59 -18.31
N ALA A 29 -21.05 -27.28 -19.42
CA ALA A 29 -19.87 -28.12 -19.59
C ALA A 29 -18.61 -27.27 -19.81
N ALA A 30 -17.43 -27.87 -19.63
CA ALA A 30 -16.16 -27.17 -19.83
C ALA A 30 -16.02 -26.73 -21.31
N GLY A 31 -15.67 -25.47 -21.53
CA GLY A 31 -15.61 -24.81 -22.84
C GLY A 31 -16.94 -24.25 -23.34
N GLU A 32 -18.07 -24.51 -22.66
CA GLU A 32 -19.36 -23.93 -23.03
C GLU A 32 -19.55 -22.51 -22.46
N ASN A 33 -20.46 -21.75 -23.06
CA ASN A 33 -20.73 -20.37 -22.68
C ASN A 33 -22.22 -20.01 -22.83
N PHE A 34 -22.60 -18.91 -22.18
CA PHE A 34 -23.88 -18.22 -22.38
C PHE A 34 -23.66 -16.71 -22.29
N ILE A 35 -24.65 -15.94 -22.76
CA ILE A 35 -24.60 -14.48 -22.77
C ILE A 35 -25.60 -13.94 -21.76
N ILE A 36 -25.21 -12.92 -21.01
CA ILE A 36 -26.11 -12.10 -20.20
C ILE A 36 -26.24 -10.70 -20.79
N GLU A 37 -27.44 -10.14 -20.72
CA GLU A 37 -27.72 -8.74 -21.05
C GLU A 37 -28.25 -8.01 -19.81
N ASN A 38 -27.75 -6.81 -19.55
CA ASN A 38 -28.13 -6.03 -18.37
C ASN A 38 -28.13 -4.52 -18.67
N ASP A 39 -28.95 -3.77 -17.93
CA ASP A 39 -29.11 -2.31 -18.03
C ASP A 39 -28.07 -1.50 -17.23
N HIS A 40 -27.14 -2.18 -16.57
CA HIS A 40 -26.00 -1.62 -15.86
C HIS A 40 -24.83 -2.62 -15.85
N ASP A 41 -23.62 -2.15 -15.53
CA ASP A 41 -22.43 -3.00 -15.53
C ASP A 41 -22.58 -4.15 -14.51
N PRO A 42 -22.61 -5.43 -14.96
CA PRO A 42 -22.76 -6.58 -14.06
C PRO A 42 -21.46 -6.93 -13.30
N LYS A 43 -20.55 -5.98 -13.11
CA LYS A 43 -19.30 -6.15 -12.35
C LYS A 43 -19.49 -6.76 -10.93
N PRO A 44 -20.52 -6.39 -10.15
CA PRO A 44 -20.77 -7.06 -8.86
C PRO A 44 -21.05 -8.56 -8.99
N LEU A 45 -21.80 -8.95 -10.03
CA LEU A 45 -22.11 -10.34 -10.34
C LEU A 45 -20.87 -11.12 -10.78
N TYR A 46 -19.93 -10.48 -11.50
CA TYR A 46 -18.61 -11.06 -11.80
C TYR A 46 -17.85 -11.41 -10.54
N TYR A 47 -17.74 -10.47 -9.59
CA TYR A 47 -17.01 -10.70 -8.35
C TYR A 47 -17.66 -11.75 -7.46
N GLU A 48 -19.00 -11.79 -7.41
CA GLU A 48 -19.71 -12.81 -6.66
C GLU A 48 -19.50 -14.20 -7.28
N LEU A 49 -19.56 -14.32 -8.61
CA LEU A 49 -19.30 -15.59 -9.30
C LEU A 49 -17.84 -16.03 -9.10
N LEU A 50 -16.88 -15.11 -9.16
CA LEU A 50 -15.47 -15.37 -8.89
C LEU A 50 -15.23 -15.82 -7.45
N ALA A 51 -15.88 -15.19 -6.46
CA ALA A 51 -15.76 -15.57 -5.06
C ALA A 51 -16.33 -16.97 -4.78
N GLU A 52 -17.44 -17.31 -5.44
CA GLU A 52 -18.22 -18.52 -5.20
C GLU A 52 -17.73 -19.74 -6.02
N ARG A 53 -17.09 -19.51 -7.16
CA ARG A 53 -16.66 -20.59 -8.09
C ARG A 53 -15.17 -20.57 -8.42
N GLY A 54 -14.44 -19.53 -8.02
CA GLY A 54 -13.04 -19.35 -8.37
C GLY A 54 -12.85 -18.99 -9.86
N ASN A 55 -11.60 -18.96 -10.31
CA ASN A 55 -11.23 -18.53 -11.66
C ASN A 55 -11.42 -19.63 -12.73
N ILE A 56 -12.57 -20.33 -12.70
CA ILE A 56 -12.90 -21.42 -13.63
C ILE A 56 -13.72 -20.94 -14.83
N PHE A 57 -13.75 -19.64 -15.09
CA PHE A 57 -14.49 -19.04 -16.19
C PHE A 57 -13.79 -17.81 -16.77
N THR A 58 -14.13 -17.45 -17.99
CA THR A 58 -13.81 -16.16 -18.59
C THR A 58 -15.04 -15.27 -18.64
N TRP A 59 -14.80 -13.96 -18.53
CA TRP A 59 -15.81 -12.92 -18.56
C TRP A 59 -15.46 -11.91 -19.64
N GLU A 60 -16.18 -11.97 -20.77
CA GLU A 60 -15.91 -11.15 -21.94
C GLU A 60 -17.05 -10.18 -22.18
N TYR A 61 -16.76 -8.88 -22.19
CA TYR A 61 -17.73 -7.87 -22.61
C TYR A 61 -17.82 -7.89 -24.14
N LEU A 62 -18.97 -8.33 -24.65
CA LEU A 62 -19.31 -8.22 -26.07
C LEU A 62 -19.81 -6.81 -26.40
N GLU A 63 -20.49 -6.17 -25.44
CA GLU A 63 -20.89 -4.76 -25.51
C GLU A 63 -20.73 -4.11 -24.14
N LYS A 64 -20.12 -2.91 -24.13
CA LYS A 64 -19.85 -2.12 -22.93
C LYS A 64 -20.21 -0.66 -23.22
N GLY A 65 -21.51 -0.36 -23.23
CA GLY A 65 -22.06 0.98 -23.47
C GLY A 65 -22.77 1.51 -22.22
N PRO A 66 -22.98 2.84 -22.08
CA PRO A 66 -23.37 3.42 -20.80
C PRO A 66 -24.73 2.96 -20.28
N GLU A 67 -25.61 2.49 -21.17
CA GLU A 67 -26.98 2.06 -20.84
C GLU A 67 -27.22 0.56 -21.07
N TRP A 68 -26.29 -0.16 -21.69
CA TRP A 68 -26.46 -1.58 -22.03
C TRP A 68 -25.15 -2.35 -22.02
N PHE A 69 -25.18 -3.50 -21.36
CA PHE A 69 -24.02 -4.37 -21.16
C PHE A 69 -24.36 -5.78 -21.61
N VAL A 70 -23.51 -6.31 -22.48
CA VAL A 70 -23.63 -7.68 -22.98
C VAL A 70 -22.34 -8.40 -22.63
N VAL A 71 -22.46 -9.46 -21.82
CA VAL A 71 -21.32 -10.23 -21.32
C VAL A 71 -21.48 -11.69 -21.69
N GLN A 72 -20.44 -12.27 -22.28
CA GLN A 72 -20.31 -13.70 -22.46
C GLN A 72 -19.54 -14.31 -21.27
N ILE A 73 -20.12 -15.34 -20.68
CA ILE A 73 -19.52 -16.11 -19.59
C ILE A 73 -19.19 -17.49 -20.14
N THR A 74 -17.91 -17.87 -20.13
CA THR A 74 -17.44 -19.18 -20.63
C THR A 74 -16.82 -19.97 -19.50
N LYS A 75 -17.18 -21.26 -19.34
CA LYS A 75 -16.53 -22.14 -18.37
C LYS A 75 -15.21 -22.65 -18.95
N ASN A 76 -14.11 -22.50 -18.23
CA ASN A 76 -12.78 -22.84 -18.74
C ASN A 76 -12.65 -24.37 -18.98
N PRO A 77 -11.93 -24.81 -20.02
CA PRO A 77 -11.55 -26.22 -20.20
C PRO A 77 -10.78 -26.73 -18.98
N THR A 78 -11.04 -27.96 -18.55
CA THR A 78 -10.30 -28.60 -17.46
C THR A 78 -8.96 -29.11 -18.00
N GLU A 79 -7.96 -28.22 -18.05
CA GLU A 79 -6.56 -28.60 -18.18
C GLU A 79 -5.88 -28.38 -16.82
N GLU A 80 -5.16 -29.41 -16.35
CA GLU A 80 -4.30 -29.34 -15.16
C GLU A 80 -3.09 -28.44 -15.45
N SER A 81 -3.28 -27.11 -15.43
CA SER A 81 -2.23 -26.16 -15.11
C SER A 81 -2.46 -25.69 -13.69
N HIS A 82 -1.49 -25.92 -12.80
CA HIS A 82 -1.46 -25.20 -11.52
C HIS A 82 -1.03 -23.76 -11.82
N ASP A 83 -1.95 -22.96 -12.36
CA ASP A 83 -1.78 -21.52 -12.42
C ASP A 83 -1.75 -21.01 -10.97
N ILE A 84 -0.59 -20.50 -10.55
CA ILE A 84 -0.43 -19.89 -9.24
C ILE A 84 -1.35 -18.65 -9.23
N GLN A 85 -2.35 -18.66 -8.36
CA GLN A 85 -3.35 -17.59 -8.29
C GLN A 85 -2.69 -16.23 -8.08
N THR A 86 -3.08 -15.21 -8.84
CA THR A 86 -2.58 -13.83 -8.70
C THR A 86 -3.66 -12.92 -8.09
N LEU A 87 -3.27 -12.12 -7.10
CA LEU A 87 -4.09 -11.13 -6.42
C LEU A 87 -3.54 -9.73 -6.71
N ASP A 88 -4.31 -8.91 -7.43
CA ASP A 88 -4.00 -7.50 -7.61
C ASP A 88 -4.40 -6.71 -6.35
N VAL A 89 -3.40 -6.29 -5.58
CA VAL A 89 -3.56 -5.58 -4.30
C VAL A 89 -3.95 -4.12 -4.51
N THR A 90 -3.66 -3.54 -5.67
CA THR A 90 -4.01 -2.14 -6.00
C THR A 90 -5.52 -1.92 -6.09
N GLN A 91 -6.28 -2.98 -6.41
CA GLN A 91 -7.73 -2.95 -6.51
C GLN A 91 -8.44 -3.10 -5.16
N LEU A 92 -7.70 -3.41 -4.10
CA LEU A 92 -8.24 -3.53 -2.74
C LEU A 92 -8.29 -2.15 -2.08
N GLU A 93 -9.34 -1.91 -1.30
CA GLU A 93 -9.36 -0.73 -0.42
C GLU A 93 -8.13 -0.77 0.51
N PRO A 94 -7.44 0.37 0.78
CA PRO A 94 -6.19 0.38 1.56
C PRO A 94 -6.26 -0.40 2.88
N ARG A 95 -7.33 -0.22 3.64
CA ARG A 95 -7.59 -0.93 4.91
C ARG A 95 -7.83 -2.44 4.77
N MET A 96 -8.19 -2.91 3.57
CA MET A 96 -8.46 -4.31 3.26
C MET A 96 -7.28 -5.03 2.61
N LYS A 97 -6.23 -4.31 2.17
CA LYS A 97 -5.04 -4.89 1.52
C LYS A 97 -4.45 -6.02 2.37
N HIS A 98 -3.95 -5.70 3.57
CA HIS A 98 -3.27 -6.67 4.43
C HIS A 98 -4.19 -7.80 4.96
N PRO A 99 -5.39 -7.51 5.49
CA PRO A 99 -6.31 -8.57 5.93
C PRO A 99 -6.66 -9.57 4.82
N THR A 100 -6.79 -9.11 3.57
CA THR A 100 -7.08 -9.97 2.43
C THR A 100 -5.90 -10.86 2.10
N VAL A 101 -4.68 -10.31 2.01
CA VAL A 101 -3.47 -11.12 1.77
C VAL A 101 -3.28 -12.17 2.86
N PHE A 102 -3.51 -11.81 4.12
CA PHE A 102 -3.40 -12.76 5.25
C PHE A 102 -4.40 -13.89 5.13
N LYS A 103 -5.64 -13.58 4.77
CA LYS A 103 -6.68 -14.60 4.53
C LYS A 103 -6.29 -15.56 3.41
N TYR A 104 -5.72 -15.05 2.32
CA TYR A 104 -5.21 -15.87 1.23
C TYR A 104 -4.09 -16.79 1.71
N PHE A 105 -3.11 -16.23 2.43
CA PHE A 105 -2.00 -17.00 2.99
C PHE A 105 -2.46 -18.08 3.98
N ASP A 106 -3.38 -17.74 4.87
CA ASP A 106 -3.89 -18.66 5.89
C ASP A 106 -4.65 -19.84 5.26
N ALA A 107 -5.32 -19.61 4.12
CA ALA A 107 -6.04 -20.63 3.36
C ALA A 107 -5.13 -21.60 2.58
N LEU A 108 -3.85 -21.26 2.36
CA LEU A 108 -2.92 -22.14 1.64
C LEU A 108 -2.65 -23.44 2.41
N ALA A 109 -2.62 -24.55 1.68
CA ALA A 109 -2.00 -25.78 2.14
C ALA A 109 -0.47 -25.68 2.07
N ALA A 110 0.22 -26.58 2.78
CA ALA A 110 1.68 -26.62 2.81
C ALA A 110 2.25 -26.84 1.40
N GLY A 111 3.09 -25.92 0.93
CA GLY A 111 3.68 -25.95 -0.41
C GLY A 111 2.85 -25.33 -1.53
N GLU A 112 1.68 -24.77 -1.22
CA GLU A 112 0.93 -23.92 -2.14
C GLU A 112 1.45 -22.49 -2.09
N ALA A 113 1.15 -21.74 -3.15
CA ALA A 113 1.57 -20.36 -3.31
C ALA A 113 0.49 -19.54 -4.03
N PHE A 114 0.56 -18.22 -3.86
CA PHE A 114 -0.12 -17.24 -4.69
C PHE A 114 0.84 -16.08 -4.98
N VAL A 115 0.50 -15.25 -5.96
CA VAL A 115 1.23 -14.04 -6.32
C VAL A 115 0.41 -12.83 -5.91
N ILE A 116 1.05 -11.80 -5.38
CA ILE A 116 0.47 -10.46 -5.25
C ILE A 116 1.08 -9.53 -6.30
N GLU A 117 0.27 -8.64 -6.85
CA GLU A 117 0.72 -7.51 -7.67
C GLU A 117 0.40 -6.20 -6.95
N ASN A 118 1.36 -5.30 -6.88
CA ASN A 118 1.23 -4.02 -6.20
C ASN A 118 1.97 -2.92 -6.97
N ASP A 119 1.51 -1.69 -6.87
CA ASP A 119 2.08 -0.49 -7.52
C ASP A 119 3.29 0.09 -6.76
N HIS A 120 3.65 -0.50 -5.62
CA HIS A 120 4.83 -0.18 -4.81
C HIS A 120 5.36 -1.42 -4.10
N ASP A 121 6.57 -1.31 -3.53
CA ASP A 121 7.22 -2.41 -2.82
C ASP A 121 6.44 -2.82 -1.55
N PRO A 122 5.87 -4.04 -1.45
CA PRO A 122 5.01 -4.44 -0.34
C PRO A 122 5.79 -4.87 0.92
N LYS A 123 6.89 -4.18 1.25
CA LYS A 123 7.72 -4.41 2.46
C LYS A 123 6.93 -4.37 3.77
N PRO A 124 5.98 -3.44 3.98
CA PRO A 124 5.21 -3.40 5.23
C PRO A 124 4.37 -4.65 5.42
N LEU A 125 3.70 -5.09 4.35
CA LEU A 125 2.94 -6.34 4.30
C LEU A 125 3.82 -7.56 4.60
N TYR A 126 5.04 -7.59 4.06
CA TYR A 126 6.04 -8.64 4.34
C TYR A 126 6.38 -8.73 5.84
N TYR A 127 6.75 -7.61 6.45
CA TYR A 127 7.13 -7.59 7.87
C TYR A 127 5.95 -7.86 8.79
N GLU A 128 4.75 -7.42 8.43
CA GLU A 128 3.54 -7.74 9.19
C GLU A 128 3.22 -9.23 9.14
N LEU A 129 3.22 -9.82 7.94
CA LEU A 129 2.97 -11.26 7.77
C LEU A 129 4.02 -12.07 8.54
N LEU A 130 5.27 -11.64 8.50
CA LEU A 130 6.36 -12.28 9.24
C LEU A 130 6.22 -12.16 10.76
N ALA A 131 5.83 -10.98 11.27
CA ALA A 131 5.56 -10.76 12.68
C ALA A 131 4.36 -11.59 13.17
N GLU A 132 3.34 -11.75 12.34
CA GLU A 132 2.09 -12.41 12.69
C GLU A 132 2.10 -13.92 12.49
N ARG A 133 2.87 -14.43 11.52
CA ARG A 133 2.89 -15.86 11.16
C ARG A 133 4.24 -16.53 11.40
N GLY A 134 5.31 -15.76 11.60
CA GLY A 134 6.65 -16.29 11.77
C GLY A 134 7.24 -16.87 10.48
N ASN A 135 8.32 -17.64 10.61
CA ASN A 135 9.07 -18.20 9.48
C ASN A 135 8.39 -19.41 8.80
N ILE A 136 7.13 -19.27 8.42
CA ILE A 136 6.34 -20.38 7.84
C ILE A 136 6.05 -20.19 6.35
N PHE A 137 6.68 -19.22 5.71
CA PHE A 137 6.50 -18.90 4.30
C PHE A 137 7.80 -18.47 3.63
N THR A 138 7.78 -18.41 2.29
CA THR A 138 8.79 -17.75 1.47
C THR A 138 8.22 -16.49 0.80
N TRP A 139 9.10 -15.54 0.54
CA TRP A 139 8.79 -14.27 -0.13
C TRP A 139 9.74 -14.09 -1.31
N GLU A 140 9.22 -14.24 -2.52
CA GLU A 140 9.99 -14.23 -3.76
C GLU A 140 9.51 -13.10 -4.67
N TYR A 141 10.35 -12.09 -4.92
CA TYR A 141 10.06 -11.09 -5.95
C TYR A 141 10.18 -11.73 -7.34
N LEU A 142 9.07 -11.78 -8.05
CA LEU A 142 9.00 -12.12 -9.47
C LEU A 142 9.27 -10.89 -10.35
N GLU A 143 8.88 -9.71 -9.86
CA GLU A 143 9.12 -8.40 -10.48
C GLU A 143 9.30 -7.36 -9.36
N GLN A 144 10.26 -6.45 -9.50
CA GLN A 144 10.62 -5.48 -8.47
C GLN A 144 10.79 -4.07 -9.06
N GLY A 145 9.69 -3.50 -9.53
CA GLY A 145 9.59 -2.10 -9.91
C GLY A 145 10.45 -1.69 -11.12
N PRO A 146 10.40 -0.39 -11.48
CA PRO A 146 9.92 0.73 -10.66
C PRO A 146 8.39 0.91 -10.60
N GLU A 147 7.62 0.40 -11.57
CA GLU A 147 6.16 0.64 -11.67
C GLU A 147 5.30 -0.48 -11.07
N TRP A 148 5.80 -1.73 -11.09
CA TRP A 148 5.05 -2.90 -10.64
C TRP A 148 5.91 -3.84 -9.81
N PHE A 149 5.35 -4.32 -8.71
CA PHE A 149 5.96 -5.31 -7.84
C PHE A 149 5.10 -6.57 -7.86
N LYS A 150 5.69 -7.67 -8.30
CA LYS A 150 5.06 -8.99 -8.28
C LYS A 150 5.78 -9.86 -7.28
N VAL A 151 5.08 -10.31 -6.25
CA VAL A 151 5.67 -11.12 -5.20
C VAL A 151 4.91 -12.43 -5.07
N LYS A 152 5.63 -13.53 -5.16
CA LYS A 152 5.12 -14.86 -4.85
C LYS A 152 5.31 -15.16 -3.37
N ILE A 153 4.21 -15.52 -2.73
CA ILE A 153 4.14 -15.92 -1.32
C ILE A 153 3.79 -17.41 -1.28
N ALA A 154 4.67 -18.24 -0.73
CA ALA A 154 4.44 -19.68 -0.63
C ALA A 154 4.50 -20.17 0.82
N LYS A 155 3.63 -21.10 1.19
CA LYS A 155 3.64 -21.70 2.53
C LYS A 155 4.63 -22.86 2.57
N ASN A 156 5.48 -22.93 3.59
CA ASN A 156 6.54 -23.93 3.66
C ASN A 156 5.97 -25.36 3.77
N ARG A 157 6.59 -26.34 3.09
CA ARG A 157 6.23 -27.78 3.19
C ARG A 157 6.76 -28.43 4.48
N ASP A 158 7.96 -28.05 4.91
CA ASP A 158 8.67 -28.51 6.12
C ASP A 158 9.78 -27.51 6.51
N GLU A 159 10.15 -27.41 7.79
CA GLU A 159 11.12 -26.43 8.35
C GLU A 159 12.59 -26.60 7.88
N LYS A 160 12.95 -27.65 7.13
CA LYS A 160 14.34 -28.11 7.01
C LYS A 160 15.03 -27.98 5.64
N THR A 161 14.41 -27.35 4.64
CA THR A 161 15.05 -27.18 3.34
C THR A 161 15.05 -25.70 2.94
N PRO A 162 16.22 -25.06 2.72
CA PRO A 162 16.28 -23.71 2.19
C PRO A 162 15.62 -23.68 0.81
N GLN A 163 14.50 -22.98 0.70
CA GLN A 163 13.80 -22.73 -0.57
C GLN A 163 14.19 -21.34 -1.09
N ASN A 164 14.06 -21.13 -2.40
CA ASN A 164 14.19 -19.80 -2.98
C ASN A 164 13.16 -18.86 -2.33
N GLY A 165 13.58 -17.65 -1.94
CA GLY A 165 12.74 -16.72 -1.17
C GLY A 165 12.65 -17.04 0.33
N SER A 166 13.54 -17.86 0.88
CA SER A 166 13.62 -18.08 2.33
C SER A 166 13.87 -16.77 3.08
N ILE A 167 13.16 -16.58 4.19
CA ILE A 167 13.26 -15.36 5.00
C ILE A 167 14.59 -15.31 5.74
N PRO A 168 15.38 -14.22 5.59
CA PRO A 168 16.63 -14.03 6.32
C PRO A 168 16.43 -13.96 7.84
N GLU A 169 17.38 -14.48 8.63
CA GLU A 169 17.35 -14.41 10.09
C GLU A 169 17.27 -12.96 10.62
N LYS A 170 17.91 -12.02 9.92
CA LYS A 170 17.82 -10.58 10.23
C LYS A 170 16.39 -10.04 10.15
N ASP A 171 15.59 -10.53 9.19
CA ASP A 171 14.22 -10.09 9.00
C ASP A 171 13.29 -10.71 10.06
N LEU A 172 13.57 -11.94 10.50
CA LEU A 172 12.89 -12.57 11.63
C LEU A 172 13.07 -11.77 12.92
N LYS A 173 14.31 -11.38 13.23
CA LYS A 173 14.63 -10.55 14.41
C LYS A 173 13.93 -9.20 14.33
N LYS A 174 13.96 -8.58 13.14
CA LYS A 174 13.30 -7.30 12.88
C LYS A 174 11.79 -7.38 13.07
N ALA A 175 11.11 -8.37 12.48
CA ALA A 175 9.67 -8.54 12.60
C ALA A 175 9.23 -8.82 14.05
N ALA A 176 9.96 -9.67 14.77
CA ALA A 176 9.67 -9.97 16.18
C ALA A 176 9.80 -8.72 17.07
N TYR A 177 10.82 -7.91 16.84
CA TYR A 177 11.01 -6.66 17.59
C TYR A 177 9.92 -5.62 17.29
N LEU A 178 9.56 -5.43 16.01
CA LEU A 178 8.49 -4.50 15.62
C LEU A 178 7.16 -4.87 16.30
N LYS A 179 6.87 -6.17 16.39
CA LYS A 179 5.71 -6.69 17.12
C LYS A 179 5.79 -6.43 18.63
N GLU A 180 6.94 -6.67 19.24
CA GLU A 180 7.18 -6.40 20.67
C GLU A 180 6.94 -4.92 21.01
N LYS A 181 7.34 -4.01 20.13
CA LYS A 181 7.15 -2.57 20.28
C LYS A 181 5.75 -2.07 19.88
N GLY A 182 4.83 -2.97 19.55
CA GLY A 182 3.44 -2.62 19.24
C GLY A 182 3.24 -1.90 17.90
N VAL A 183 4.19 -2.05 16.96
CA VAL A 183 4.05 -1.48 15.61
C VAL A 183 3.01 -2.27 14.83
N THR A 184 1.94 -1.60 14.39
CA THR A 184 0.93 -2.17 13.48
C THR A 184 1.16 -1.66 12.07
N PHE A 185 1.44 -2.56 11.13
CA PHE A 185 1.65 -2.24 9.72
C PHE A 185 0.31 -2.32 8.99
N GLY A 186 -0.51 -1.27 9.09
CA GLY A 186 -1.77 -1.26 8.34
C GLY A 186 -2.46 0.10 8.37
N CYS A 187 -3.05 0.48 7.24
CA CYS A 187 -4.01 1.59 7.17
C CYS A 187 -5.26 1.23 7.98
N SER A 188 -5.33 1.59 9.27
CA SER A 188 -6.55 1.41 10.07
C SER A 188 -7.25 2.74 10.35
N ASP A 189 -8.52 2.81 9.98
CA ASP A 189 -9.46 3.95 10.19
C ASP A 189 -9.78 4.25 11.66
N SER A 190 -9.16 3.54 12.60
CA SER A 190 -9.28 3.83 14.02
C SER A 190 -7.96 4.42 14.46
N GLY A 191 -7.94 5.76 14.58
CA GLY A 191 -6.81 6.57 15.01
C GLY A 191 -5.81 5.74 15.79
N THR A 192 -4.67 5.51 15.14
CA THR A 192 -3.51 4.83 15.70
C THR A 192 -3.31 5.37 17.10
N LYS A 193 -3.69 4.55 18.10
CA LYS A 193 -3.15 4.71 19.44
C LYS A 193 -1.71 4.25 19.34
N PHE A 194 -0.86 5.13 18.82
CA PHE A 194 0.57 4.97 18.97
C PHE A 194 0.87 4.96 20.47
N PRO A 195 1.81 4.12 20.93
CA PRO A 195 2.21 4.17 22.32
C PRO A 195 2.73 5.59 22.61
N ASP A 196 2.08 6.31 23.53
CA ASP A 196 2.50 7.63 24.04
C ASP A 196 3.88 7.59 24.74
N ASN A 197 4.63 6.49 24.62
CA ASN A 197 5.84 6.22 25.38
C ASN A 197 6.78 5.30 24.59
N ASN A 198 7.23 5.75 23.41
CA ASN A 198 8.24 5.03 22.64
C ASN A 198 9.60 5.64 22.89
N ASP A 199 10.46 4.86 23.54
CA ASP A 199 11.87 5.14 23.78
C ASP A 199 12.65 4.98 22.46
N TYR A 200 12.40 5.85 21.48
CA TYR A 200 13.05 5.79 20.16
C TYR A 200 14.58 5.94 20.27
N ASP A 201 15.08 6.50 21.38
CA ASP A 201 16.50 6.57 21.71
C ASP A 201 17.12 5.17 21.90
N GLU A 202 16.35 4.19 22.38
CA GLU A 202 16.80 2.81 22.56
C GLU A 202 16.80 1.99 21.26
N TRP A 203 16.14 2.47 20.21
CA TRP A 203 16.03 1.71 18.95
C TRP A 203 17.32 1.80 18.17
N GLU A 204 17.71 0.71 17.51
CA GLU A 204 18.82 0.72 16.56
C GLU A 204 18.49 1.68 15.38
N LEU A 205 19.49 2.42 14.87
CA LEU A 205 19.32 3.45 13.85
C LEU A 205 18.74 2.88 12.54
N GLY A 206 19.28 1.75 12.08
CA GLY A 206 18.82 1.08 10.87
C GLY A 206 17.37 0.61 11.01
N MET A 207 17.00 0.15 12.19
CA MET A 207 15.64 -0.21 12.53
C MET A 207 14.69 0.99 12.59
N LEU A 208 15.12 2.13 13.11
CA LEU A 208 14.31 3.35 13.16
C LEU A 208 14.02 3.86 11.74
N ALA A 209 15.03 3.86 10.87
CA ALA A 209 14.85 4.17 9.45
C ALA A 209 13.86 3.20 8.78
N ASP A 210 14.00 1.90 9.03
CA ASP A 210 13.07 0.90 8.50
C ASP A 210 11.63 1.08 8.99
N TYR A 211 11.45 1.50 10.24
CA TYR A 211 10.15 1.80 10.81
C TYR A 211 9.50 3.00 10.12
N ILE A 212 10.25 4.10 9.92
CA ILE A 212 9.76 5.29 9.21
C ILE A 212 9.28 4.94 7.81
N VAL A 213 10.08 4.17 7.05
CA VAL A 213 9.69 3.73 5.70
C VAL A 213 8.42 2.90 5.73
N ALA A 214 8.35 1.92 6.64
CA ALA A 214 7.26 0.96 6.64
C ALA A 214 5.94 1.50 7.23
N THR A 215 5.97 2.65 7.89
CA THR A 215 4.79 3.27 8.51
C THR A 215 4.44 4.58 7.83
N HIS A 216 5.26 5.61 8.01
CA HIS A 216 4.99 6.97 7.58
C HIS A 216 5.15 7.16 6.07
N HIS A 217 6.26 6.69 5.48
CA HIS A 217 6.46 6.85 4.03
C HIS A 217 5.45 6.03 3.24
N GLN A 218 5.17 4.82 3.71
CA GLN A 218 4.13 3.98 3.13
C GLN A 218 2.76 4.68 3.19
N TYR A 219 2.39 5.25 4.34
CA TYR A 219 1.15 6.01 4.46
C TYR A 219 1.09 7.19 3.49
N ILE A 220 2.18 7.95 3.34
CA ILE A 220 2.26 9.05 2.37
C ILE A 220 2.02 8.53 0.94
N LYS A 221 2.71 7.46 0.53
CA LYS A 221 2.60 6.86 -0.81
C LYS A 221 1.19 6.35 -1.10
N ASP A 222 0.58 5.61 -0.18
CA ASP A 222 -0.77 5.06 -0.36
C ASP A 222 -1.85 6.15 -0.45
N ASN A 223 -1.64 7.32 0.18
CA ASN A 223 -2.68 8.33 0.32
C ASN A 223 -2.53 9.54 -0.63
N ALA A 224 -1.31 9.87 -1.09
CA ALA A 224 -1.03 11.10 -1.83
C ALA A 224 -1.90 11.26 -3.09
N GLU A 225 -1.98 10.25 -3.95
CA GLU A 225 -2.76 10.34 -5.20
C GLU A 225 -4.25 10.55 -4.90
N SER A 226 -4.80 9.75 -3.99
CA SER A 226 -6.22 9.81 -3.63
C SER A 226 -6.60 11.15 -2.98
N LEU A 227 -5.73 11.68 -2.10
CA LEU A 227 -5.91 12.96 -1.44
C LEU A 227 -5.86 14.12 -2.44
N ASN A 228 -4.90 14.10 -3.36
CA ASN A 228 -4.80 15.09 -4.43
C ASN A 228 -6.05 15.06 -5.33
N GLY A 229 -6.47 13.88 -5.77
CA GLY A 229 -7.67 13.70 -6.59
C GLY A 229 -8.94 14.18 -5.89
N LEU A 230 -9.06 13.95 -4.58
CA LEU A 230 -10.17 14.46 -3.78
C LEU A 230 -10.16 15.99 -3.67
N ALA A 231 -8.99 16.60 -3.45
CA ALA A 231 -8.85 18.05 -3.36
C ALA A 231 -9.27 18.73 -4.67
N ILE A 232 -8.86 18.17 -5.82
CA ILE A 232 -9.24 18.65 -7.16
C ILE A 232 -10.77 18.57 -7.34
N LYS A 233 -11.37 17.40 -7.09
CA LYS A 233 -12.83 17.20 -7.26
C LYS A 233 -13.66 18.15 -6.40
N VAL A 234 -13.27 18.35 -5.15
CA VAL A 234 -13.95 19.25 -4.21
C VAL A 234 -13.83 20.71 -4.68
N SER A 235 -12.64 21.10 -5.15
CA SER A 235 -12.39 22.42 -5.75
C SER A 235 -13.22 22.66 -7.01
N GLU A 236 -13.29 21.70 -7.92
CA GLU A 236 -14.08 21.82 -9.16
C GLU A 236 -15.57 21.98 -8.88
N HIS A 237 -16.11 21.21 -7.93
CA HIS A 237 -17.53 21.25 -7.62
C HIS A 237 -17.94 22.48 -6.78
N HIS A 238 -17.12 22.86 -5.80
CA HIS A 238 -17.51 23.84 -4.79
C HIS A 238 -16.72 25.16 -4.86
N GLY A 239 -15.69 25.26 -5.69
CA GLY A 239 -14.78 26.41 -5.75
C GLY A 239 -15.44 27.73 -6.14
N GLN A 240 -16.53 27.71 -6.92
CA GLN A 240 -17.28 28.94 -7.22
C GLN A 240 -17.89 29.57 -5.97
N ASN A 241 -18.40 28.75 -5.04
CA ASN A 241 -19.02 29.21 -3.79
C ASN A 241 -18.01 29.29 -2.63
N ASN A 242 -16.86 28.62 -2.76
CA ASN A 242 -15.79 28.53 -1.77
C ASN A 242 -14.43 28.72 -2.49
N PRO A 243 -14.09 29.96 -2.90
CA PRO A 243 -12.92 30.22 -3.76
C PRO A 243 -11.57 29.80 -3.17
N GLU A 244 -11.48 29.65 -1.85
CA GLU A 244 -10.31 29.11 -1.16
C GLU A 244 -9.98 27.67 -1.58
N LEU A 245 -10.98 26.88 -2.03
CA LEU A 245 -10.76 25.49 -2.44
C LEU A 245 -9.87 25.36 -3.67
N HIS A 246 -9.85 26.37 -4.54
CA HIS A 246 -8.88 26.42 -5.64
C HIS A 246 -7.44 26.45 -5.12
N ARG A 247 -7.21 27.22 -4.06
CA ARG A 247 -5.89 27.30 -3.40
C ARG A 247 -5.58 26.03 -2.61
N VAL A 248 -6.58 25.42 -1.97
CA VAL A 248 -6.42 24.11 -1.31
C VAL A 248 -5.93 23.08 -2.32
N ALA A 249 -6.62 22.93 -3.47
CA ALA A 249 -6.22 21.96 -4.49
C ALA A 249 -4.80 22.21 -5.03
N THR A 250 -4.47 23.46 -5.38
CA THR A 250 -3.12 23.78 -5.88
C THR A 250 -2.03 23.56 -4.82
N SER A 251 -2.26 23.98 -3.57
CA SER A 251 -1.29 23.80 -2.49
C SER A 251 -1.13 22.34 -2.09
N THR A 252 -2.21 21.57 -1.99
CA THR A 252 -2.14 20.12 -1.75
C THR A 252 -1.35 19.42 -2.83
N HIS A 253 -1.54 19.78 -4.10
CA HIS A 253 -0.79 19.18 -5.21
C HIS A 253 0.72 19.38 -5.08
N HIS A 254 1.18 20.63 -4.94
CA HIS A 254 2.62 20.92 -4.84
C HIS A 254 3.24 20.32 -3.59
N PHE A 255 2.58 20.47 -2.44
CA PHE A 255 3.02 19.88 -1.17
C PHE A 255 3.24 18.37 -1.28
N LEU A 256 2.30 17.63 -1.89
CA LEU A 256 2.43 16.18 -2.04
C LEU A 256 3.52 15.80 -3.04
N GLN A 257 3.72 16.56 -4.12
CA GLN A 257 4.82 16.32 -5.05
C GLN A 257 6.18 16.52 -4.38
N ASP A 258 6.35 17.62 -3.64
CA ASP A 258 7.58 17.92 -2.91
C ASP A 258 7.85 16.87 -1.84
N LEU A 259 6.82 16.46 -1.09
CA LEU A 259 6.93 15.42 -0.05
C LEU A 259 7.27 14.04 -0.63
N LEU A 260 6.68 13.64 -1.77
CA LEU A 260 7.00 12.36 -2.42
C LEU A 260 8.45 12.33 -2.92
N ASN A 261 8.95 13.43 -3.48
CA ASN A 261 10.35 13.55 -3.87
C ASN A 261 11.29 13.49 -2.66
N HIS A 262 10.91 14.18 -1.58
CA HIS A 262 11.66 14.19 -0.32
C HIS A 262 11.83 12.78 0.27
N ILE A 263 10.74 12.04 0.47
CA ILE A 263 10.82 10.67 1.04
C ILE A 263 11.54 9.68 0.11
N THR A 264 11.56 9.96 -1.20
CA THR A 264 12.34 9.15 -2.17
C THR A 264 13.83 9.36 -1.95
N ASN A 265 14.29 10.60 -1.75
CA ASN A 265 15.69 10.88 -1.43
C ASN A 265 16.10 10.22 -0.11
N GLU A 266 15.22 10.20 0.88
CA GLU A 266 15.51 9.53 2.15
C GLU A 266 15.65 8.02 1.97
N GLU A 267 14.73 7.38 1.27
CA GLU A 267 14.73 5.93 1.06
C GLU A 267 15.86 5.43 0.16
N GLU A 268 16.19 6.18 -0.89
CA GLU A 268 17.16 5.76 -1.91
C GLU A 268 18.58 6.23 -1.59
N VAL A 269 18.75 7.28 -0.78
CA VAL A 269 20.05 7.88 -0.49
C VAL A 269 20.35 7.89 1.01
N LEU A 270 19.58 8.62 1.83
CA LEU A 270 19.97 8.86 3.22
C LEU A 270 19.93 7.58 4.07
N PHE A 271 18.83 6.84 4.06
CA PHE A 271 18.66 5.65 4.89
C PHE A 271 19.64 4.53 4.52
N PRO A 272 19.93 4.28 3.22
CA PRO A 272 21.05 3.41 2.84
C PRO A 272 22.39 3.89 3.38
N VAL A 273 22.69 5.18 3.35
CA VAL A 273 23.91 5.77 3.93
C VAL A 273 24.00 5.52 5.44
N ILE A 274 22.90 5.73 6.18
CA ILE A 274 22.84 5.43 7.63
C ILE A 274 23.14 3.94 7.90
N LYS A 275 22.62 3.04 7.06
CA LYS A 275 22.90 1.59 7.18
C LYS A 275 24.35 1.23 6.84
N GLN A 276 25.00 1.96 5.93
CA GLN A 276 26.43 1.81 5.68
C GLN A 276 27.25 2.22 6.90
N LEU A 277 26.90 3.32 7.57
CA LEU A 277 27.59 3.73 8.81
C LEU A 277 27.54 2.66 9.90
N LEU A 278 26.39 2.02 10.07
CA LEU A 278 26.23 0.92 11.02
C LEU A 278 27.09 -0.29 10.65
N SER A 279 27.09 -0.65 9.36
CA SER A 279 27.92 -1.74 8.85
C SER A 279 29.42 -1.45 9.06
N LYS A 280 29.84 -0.20 8.83
CA LYS A 280 31.22 0.29 9.05
C LYS A 280 31.62 0.26 10.52
N LYS A 281 30.70 0.60 11.42
CA LYS A 281 30.92 0.52 12.87
C LYS A 281 31.19 -0.91 13.33
N ASP A 282 30.44 -1.88 12.80
CA ASP A 282 30.58 -3.29 13.15
C ASP A 282 31.77 -3.95 12.43
N ASN A 283 32.06 -3.50 11.20
CA ASN A 283 33.16 -3.99 10.39
C ASN A 283 34.00 -2.82 9.81
N PRO A 284 35.14 -2.49 10.46
CA PRO A 284 36.00 -1.38 10.03
C PRO A 284 36.57 -1.49 8.61
N SER A 285 36.50 -2.66 7.96
CA SER A 285 36.95 -2.84 6.58
C SER A 285 35.93 -2.44 5.52
N GLU A 286 34.65 -2.22 5.88
CA GLU A 286 33.63 -1.77 4.93
C GLU A 286 34.00 -0.41 4.33
N GLU A 287 33.63 -0.16 3.08
CA GLU A 287 33.85 1.14 2.43
C GLU A 287 32.54 1.94 2.44
N LEU A 288 32.63 3.23 2.75
CA LEU A 288 31.50 4.15 2.65
C LEU A 288 31.40 4.69 1.23
N SER A 289 30.18 4.89 0.74
CA SER A 289 29.95 5.55 -0.55
C SER A 289 30.15 7.07 -0.54
N TYR A 290 30.55 7.63 0.61
CA TYR A 290 30.75 9.06 0.83
C TYR A 290 31.88 9.32 1.84
N GLU A 291 32.31 10.57 1.97
CA GLU A 291 33.33 10.98 2.92
C GLU A 291 32.75 11.07 4.34
N ALA A 292 33.27 10.26 5.26
CA ALA A 292 32.84 10.29 6.66
C ALA A 292 33.02 11.70 7.27
N GLY A 293 32.05 12.15 8.06
CA GLY A 293 32.03 13.48 8.67
C GLY A 293 31.38 14.56 7.81
N THR A 294 30.82 14.20 6.65
CA THR A 294 30.12 15.13 5.75
C THR A 294 28.61 14.92 5.68
N LEU A 295 28.05 14.03 6.51
CA LEU A 295 26.60 13.74 6.53
C LEU A 295 25.76 14.94 7.01
N ASP A 296 26.38 15.94 7.64
CA ASP A 296 25.69 17.15 8.10
C ASP A 296 25.06 17.95 6.95
N HIS A 297 25.73 18.02 5.80
CA HIS A 297 25.23 18.78 4.66
C HIS A 297 23.89 18.26 4.11
N PRO A 298 23.75 16.97 3.72
CA PRO A 298 22.47 16.44 3.24
C PRO A 298 21.37 16.48 4.32
N ILE A 299 21.69 16.20 5.59
CA ILE A 299 20.70 16.28 6.67
C ILE A 299 20.17 17.71 6.87
N ARG A 300 21.01 18.74 6.72
CA ARG A 300 20.55 20.15 6.76
C ARG A 300 19.58 20.51 5.64
N ILE A 301 19.74 19.91 4.46
CA ILE A 301 18.82 20.11 3.33
C ILE A 301 17.45 19.51 3.69
N LEU A 302 17.42 18.27 4.16
CA LEU A 302 16.18 17.60 4.57
C LEU A 302 15.47 18.35 5.71
N LEU A 303 16.20 18.81 6.73
CA LEU A 303 15.63 19.66 7.78
C LEU A 303 15.00 20.96 7.25
N LYS A 304 15.54 21.53 6.16
CA LYS A 304 14.94 22.70 5.53
C LYS A 304 13.69 22.34 4.74
N GLU A 305 13.68 21.19 4.07
CA GLU A 305 12.49 20.64 3.42
C GLU A 305 11.37 20.36 4.45
N HIS A 306 11.71 19.87 5.65
CA HIS A 306 10.75 19.69 6.75
C HIS A 306 10.12 21.01 7.20
N GLU A 307 10.92 22.08 7.30
CA GLU A 307 10.41 23.40 7.63
C GLU A 307 9.42 23.91 6.57
N ILE A 308 9.75 23.73 5.28
CA ILE A 308 8.88 24.11 4.15
C ILE A 308 7.58 23.30 4.18
N ALA A 309 7.65 21.98 4.37
CA ALA A 309 6.47 21.12 4.52
C ALA A 309 5.56 21.58 5.69
N GLY A 310 6.17 22.00 6.81
CA GLY A 310 5.45 22.58 7.94
C GLY A 310 4.79 23.93 7.61
N GLU A 311 5.43 24.79 6.81
CA GLU A 311 4.86 26.04 6.33
C GLU A 311 3.65 25.82 5.40
N ASP A 312 3.73 24.83 4.51
CA ASP A 312 2.63 24.45 3.61
C ASP A 312 1.41 23.93 4.37
N LEU A 313 1.62 23.07 5.37
CA LEU A 313 0.53 22.59 6.25
C LEU A 313 -0.11 23.74 7.05
N ASN A 314 0.71 24.64 7.60
CA ASN A 314 0.20 25.84 8.29
C ASN A 314 -0.63 26.74 7.36
N PHE A 315 -0.20 26.87 6.11
CA PHE A 315 -0.93 27.59 5.09
C PHE A 315 -2.28 26.92 4.79
N LEU A 316 -2.30 25.60 4.58
CA LEU A 316 -3.52 24.81 4.37
C LEU A 316 -4.48 24.95 5.55
N ARG A 317 -3.99 24.82 6.79
CA ARG A 317 -4.80 25.08 8.00
C ARG A 317 -5.45 26.46 7.99
N LYS A 318 -4.69 27.49 7.65
CA LYS A 318 -5.18 28.86 7.66
C LYS A 318 -6.31 29.06 6.65
N ILE A 319 -6.15 28.57 5.42
CA ILE A 319 -7.15 28.78 4.37
C ILE A 319 -8.38 27.87 4.52
N THR A 320 -8.28 26.79 5.29
CA THR A 320 -9.37 25.85 5.58
C THR A 320 -10.05 26.10 6.93
N ASN A 321 -9.71 27.19 7.62
CA ASN A 321 -10.19 27.49 8.98
C ASN A 321 -9.94 26.31 9.96
N ASN A 322 -8.71 25.83 10.02
CA ASN A 322 -8.28 24.63 10.77
C ASN A 322 -9.03 23.36 10.34
N PHE A 323 -9.16 23.15 9.03
CA PHE A 323 -9.89 22.02 8.46
C PHE A 323 -11.33 21.91 8.99
N ALA A 324 -12.01 23.05 9.17
CA ALA A 324 -13.39 23.10 9.64
C ALA A 324 -14.33 23.33 8.44
N PRO A 325 -15.05 22.29 7.97
CA PRO A 325 -15.93 22.43 6.82
C PRO A 325 -17.16 23.28 7.17
N PRO A 326 -17.77 23.99 6.19
CA PRO A 326 -19.04 24.68 6.38
C PRO A 326 -20.16 23.73 6.84
N LYS A 327 -21.16 24.25 7.57
CA LYS A 327 -22.28 23.42 8.08
C LYS A 327 -23.07 22.67 7.00
N ASN A 328 -23.06 23.18 5.78
CA ASN A 328 -23.73 22.62 4.61
C ASN A 328 -22.77 21.95 3.63
N ALA A 329 -21.54 21.63 4.06
CA ALA A 329 -20.59 20.88 3.26
C ALA A 329 -21.14 19.49 2.92
N CYS A 330 -20.86 19.03 1.70
CA CYS A 330 -21.15 17.66 1.30
C CYS A 330 -20.17 16.68 1.94
N ASN A 331 -20.48 15.39 1.89
CA ASN A 331 -19.63 14.35 2.50
C ASN A 331 -18.19 14.37 1.97
N SER A 332 -17.98 14.58 0.67
CA SER A 332 -16.62 14.62 0.08
C SER A 332 -15.81 15.82 0.56
N PHE A 333 -16.46 16.96 0.81
CA PHE A 333 -15.80 18.15 1.34
C PHE A 333 -15.43 17.95 2.81
N THR A 334 -16.34 17.42 3.63
CA THR A 334 -16.02 17.04 5.02
C THR A 334 -14.87 16.03 5.08
N TYR A 335 -14.93 15.00 4.24
CA TYR A 335 -13.91 13.95 4.17
C TYR A 335 -12.54 14.48 3.74
N LEU A 336 -12.47 15.44 2.80
CA LEU A 336 -11.21 16.08 2.41
C LEU A 336 -10.52 16.73 3.62
N TYR A 337 -11.27 17.47 4.43
CA TYR A 337 -10.71 18.17 5.59
C TYR A 337 -10.31 17.20 6.70
N GLU A 338 -11.09 16.13 6.91
CA GLU A 338 -10.72 15.05 7.82
C GLU A 338 -9.42 14.36 7.37
N LYS A 339 -9.29 14.04 6.08
CA LYS A 339 -8.09 13.42 5.53
C LYS A 339 -6.87 14.33 5.52
N LEU A 340 -7.00 15.63 5.24
CA LEU A 340 -5.90 16.58 5.39
C LEU A 340 -5.40 16.66 6.84
N LYS A 341 -6.32 16.63 7.81
CA LYS A 341 -5.97 16.65 9.24
C LYS A 341 -5.31 15.35 9.68
N GLU A 342 -5.79 14.20 9.22
CA GLU A 342 -5.17 12.89 9.46
C GLU A 342 -3.74 12.87 8.92
N PHE A 343 -3.56 13.28 7.66
CA PHE A 343 -2.27 13.35 6.99
C PHE A 343 -1.29 14.29 7.70
N GLU A 344 -1.75 15.47 8.11
CA GLU A 344 -0.97 16.42 8.93
C GLU A 344 -0.47 15.77 10.23
N ASN A 345 -1.33 15.03 10.93
CA ASN A 345 -0.94 14.41 12.20
C ASN A 345 0.12 13.32 12.02
N ASP A 346 -0.03 12.48 11.00
CA ASP A 346 0.97 11.43 10.71
C ASP A 346 2.31 12.05 10.33
N LEU A 347 2.31 13.05 9.44
CA LEU A 347 3.53 13.73 9.03
C LEU A 347 4.24 14.43 10.21
N TYR A 348 3.51 15.05 11.15
CA TYR A 348 4.15 15.61 12.34
C TYR A 348 4.83 14.57 13.23
N ILE A 349 4.31 13.34 13.28
CA ILE A 349 4.94 12.25 14.02
C ILE A 349 6.20 11.80 13.27
N HIS A 350 6.09 11.57 11.96
CA HIS A 350 7.19 11.23 11.07
C HIS A 350 8.37 12.21 11.23
N LEU A 351 8.15 13.49 10.96
CA LEU A 351 9.20 14.51 10.99
C LEU A 351 9.82 14.65 12.38
N ARG A 352 9.04 14.42 13.45
CA ARG A 352 9.59 14.42 14.82
C ARG A 352 10.56 13.27 15.02
N ILE A 353 10.21 12.06 14.58
CA ILE A 353 11.07 10.88 14.74
C ILE A 353 12.41 11.12 14.06
N GLU A 354 12.40 11.71 12.86
CA GLU A 354 13.62 12.03 12.12
C GLU A 354 14.44 13.13 12.78
N ASN A 355 13.81 14.27 13.06
CA ASN A 355 14.49 15.46 13.57
C ASN A 355 15.06 15.25 14.97
N ASP A 356 14.32 14.57 15.83
CA ASP A 356 14.66 14.48 17.25
C ASP A 356 15.49 13.23 17.56
N TYR A 357 15.38 12.16 16.75
CA TYR A 357 16.01 10.88 17.05
C TYR A 357 16.93 10.39 15.93
N LEU A 358 16.43 10.20 14.70
CA LEU A 358 17.22 9.56 13.64
C LEU A 358 18.42 10.42 13.22
N PHE A 359 18.18 11.68 12.83
CA PHE A 359 19.22 12.55 12.28
C PHE A 359 20.33 12.89 13.28
N PRO A 360 20.04 13.30 14.53
CA PRO A 360 21.11 13.61 15.49
C PRO A 360 22.01 12.41 15.79
N ARG A 361 21.42 11.21 15.86
CA ARG A 361 22.15 9.98 16.13
C ARG A 361 22.97 9.51 14.92
N ALA A 362 22.44 9.67 13.70
CA ALA A 362 23.19 9.41 12.47
C ALA A 362 24.41 10.33 12.33
N LEU A 363 24.24 11.63 12.58
CA LEU A 363 25.35 12.60 12.57
C LEU A 363 26.43 12.25 13.59
N LYS A 364 26.03 11.92 14.82
CA LYS A 364 26.98 11.53 15.86
C LYS A 364 27.79 10.29 15.44
N LEU A 365 27.13 9.30 14.83
CA LEU A 365 27.81 8.09 14.35
C LEU A 365 28.79 8.40 13.20
N ASP A 366 28.40 9.27 12.28
CA ASP A 366 29.26 9.75 11.18
C ASP A 366 30.52 10.44 11.71
N GLU A 367 30.37 11.33 12.69
CA GLU A 367 31.48 12.02 13.38
C GLU A 367 32.42 11.03 14.09
N GLU A 368 31.87 10.04 14.80
CA GLU A 368 32.64 9.00 15.48
C GLU A 368 33.49 8.17 14.49
N ILE A 369 32.93 7.82 13.33
CA ILE A 369 33.63 7.08 12.28
C ILE A 369 34.71 7.94 11.62
N ALA A 370 34.43 9.22 11.35
CA ALA A 370 35.41 10.15 10.81
C ALA A 370 36.62 10.32 11.75
N ALA A 371 36.36 10.46 13.06
CA ALA A 371 37.38 10.61 14.09
C ALA A 371 38.25 9.34 14.27
N ALA A 372 37.71 8.16 13.98
CA ALA A 372 38.46 6.90 14.06
C ALA A 372 39.43 6.68 12.87
N HIS A 373 39.24 7.42 11.78
CA HIS A 373 40.01 7.30 10.53
C HIS A 373 40.88 8.53 10.20
N SER A 374 40.87 9.56 11.06
CA SER A 374 41.77 10.73 11.01
C SER A 374 42.95 10.56 11.96
#